data_AF-A0A517PWT1-F1
#
_entry.id   AF-A0A517PWT1-F1
#
_cell.length_a   1.000
_cell.length_b   1.000
_cell.length_c   1.000
_cell.angle_alpha   90.00
_cell.angle_beta   90.00
_cell.angle_gamma   90.00
#
_symmetry.space_group_name_H-M   'P 1'
#
loop_
_entity.id
_entity.type
_entity.pdbx_description
1 polymer ?
#
loop_
_entity_poly.entity_id
_entity_poly.type
_entity_poly.pdbx_seq_one_letter_code
_entity_poly.pdbx_strand_id
1 'polypeptide(L)'
;MNRIHSRQQGLSNRSAEIDSVRTGFTLVEMLVSVALVLLMMLMFTEIFQLLSGSMTTQRGISENDQRERLLVTLFQSDLDNRTFQYLLPLANYRDFTTPPMTKPLPTDPRSPEYRKTERLGYFYISENDVNDDTDDILQFTVSRFADPNQKDDTEDFYYGKSDMAQPNIPSAALQLSAHPNQPDADDGRILADGTSQSSAAEVSYFLRGSNLYRRVLLIREPLTISGVNTSQPVTATGVPYFLRSSTGSPAPLYGETVDSRHNFWRDFDFSAFRAEATPPGSGVYYARFHDLSELDNSDASRNTVLYPLGIPHFRYGFNHLTGLSREFMTSTAPSSPTLPTFIGRFTHEETSHEDFNYPHDLMPASIGGGGNPMDASGPSLLVDYETRVVQGLEEGDRRSEDLVLSNVRSFDIKVFDDLKGDFVDIGRFADGRFGTNSGSNIDPKQNTVHGNATYKNVFDTWHPNISVGSDVDPPYPLLADNTPAADPLYDLDNQTTEHIPKPLSAIRIVVRYEDPSSGQLRQMTLIHSLRNKSSIAE
;
A
#
# COMPACT_ATOMS: atom_id res chain seq x y z
N MET A 1 -5.37 62.35 76.69
CA MET A 1 -4.61 61.90 77.89
C MET A 1 -3.40 61.16 77.35
N ASN A 2 -2.12 61.51 77.50
CA ASN A 2 -1.28 62.43 78.27
C ASN A 2 -0.01 62.65 77.38
N ARG A 3 0.87 63.65 77.46
CA ARG A 3 0.93 65.01 77.99
C ARG A 3 2.30 65.56 77.55
N ILE A 4 2.31 66.62 76.73
CA ILE A 4 3.15 67.85 76.81
C ILE A 4 4.67 67.69 77.05
N HIS A 5 5.52 68.17 76.10
CA HIS A 5 6.31 69.41 76.25
C HIS A 5 6.99 69.88 74.95
N SER A 6 6.51 71.03 74.46
CA SER A 6 7.25 72.01 73.67
C SER A 6 8.34 72.69 74.52
N ARG A 7 9.51 73.00 73.96
CA ARG A 7 9.90 74.37 73.55
C ARG A 7 11.33 74.42 73.00
N GLN A 8 11.46 75.20 71.93
CA GLN A 8 12.68 75.65 71.27
C GLN A 8 13.58 76.51 72.16
N GLN A 9 14.89 76.50 71.84
CA GLN A 9 15.79 77.65 71.56
C GLN A 9 17.24 77.09 71.63
N GLY A 10 18.22 77.38 70.77
CA GLY A 10 18.38 78.23 69.61
C GLY A 10 19.89 78.35 69.33
N LEU A 11 20.26 78.25 68.05
CA LEU A 11 21.45 78.81 67.36
C LEU A 11 22.88 78.55 67.88
N SER A 12 23.68 77.88 67.03
CA SER A 12 24.87 78.51 66.43
C SER A 12 25.36 77.74 65.20
N ASN A 13 25.51 78.47 64.09
CA ASN A 13 26.07 78.05 62.81
C ASN A 13 27.38 77.24 62.94
N ARG A 14 27.53 76.21 62.12
CA ARG A 14 28.76 75.99 61.33
C ARG A 14 28.48 75.06 60.17
N SER A 15 28.71 75.62 58.98
CA SER A 15 28.80 74.95 57.70
C SER A 15 29.73 73.75 57.78
N ALA A 16 29.22 72.58 57.41
CA ALA A 16 30.01 71.46 56.92
C ALA A 16 29.11 70.71 55.93
N GLU A 17 29.25 71.16 54.68
CA GLU A 17 29.04 70.39 53.47
C GLU A 17 29.46 68.93 53.71
N ILE A 18 28.50 68.03 53.86
CA ILE A 18 28.77 66.60 53.73
C ILE A 18 28.84 66.38 52.23
N ASP A 19 30.05 66.54 51.69
CA ASP A 19 30.43 66.00 50.40
C ASP A 19 29.96 64.55 50.35
N SER A 20 28.97 64.28 49.50
CA SER A 20 28.74 62.93 49.04
C SER A 20 29.99 62.56 48.24
N VAL A 21 30.93 61.86 48.87
CA VAL A 21 32.07 61.27 48.18
C VAL A 21 31.47 60.27 47.18
N ARG A 22 31.28 60.73 45.95
CA ARG A 22 31.06 59.87 44.79
C ARG A 22 32.40 59.20 44.54
N THR A 23 32.62 58.04 45.16
CA THR A 23 33.70 57.13 44.79
C THR A 23 33.51 56.76 43.32
N GLY A 24 34.30 57.36 42.44
CA GLY A 24 34.38 56.96 41.04
C GLY A 24 34.98 55.56 40.96
N PHE A 25 34.37 54.68 40.17
CA PHE A 25 34.90 53.35 39.92
C PHE A 25 36.31 53.44 39.33
N THR A 26 37.24 52.66 39.87
CA THR A 26 38.58 52.53 39.29
C THR A 26 38.47 51.83 37.92
N LEU A 27 39.40 52.12 37.01
CA LEU A 27 39.43 51.49 35.68
C LEU A 27 39.43 49.96 35.79
N VAL A 28 40.11 49.41 36.81
CA VAL A 28 40.14 47.99 37.12
C VAL A 28 38.74 47.47 37.52
N GLU A 29 37.99 48.17 38.36
CA GLU A 29 36.62 47.78 38.73
C GLU A 29 35.65 47.83 37.55
N MET A 30 35.75 48.84 36.68
CA MET A 30 34.93 48.90 35.46
C MET A 30 35.26 47.76 34.50
N LEU A 31 36.55 47.40 34.37
CA LEU A 31 36.98 46.30 33.51
C LEU A 31 36.56 44.93 34.07
N VAL A 32 36.68 44.73 35.39
CA VAL A 32 36.19 43.51 36.07
C VAL A 32 34.67 43.40 35.97
N SER A 33 33.94 44.51 36.15
CA SER A 33 32.47 44.50 36.07
C SER A 33 31.99 44.17 34.65
N VAL A 34 32.60 44.75 33.61
CA VAL A 34 32.27 44.42 32.21
C VAL A 34 32.65 42.98 31.89
N ALA A 35 33.81 42.49 32.34
CA ALA A 35 34.22 41.10 32.15
C ALA A 35 33.24 40.12 32.82
N LEU A 36 32.75 40.44 34.02
CA LEU A 36 31.75 39.63 34.72
C LEU A 36 30.41 39.60 33.97
N VAL A 37 29.94 40.75 33.49
CA VAL A 37 28.69 40.83 32.71
C VAL A 37 28.81 40.05 31.40
N LEU A 38 29.94 40.17 30.71
CA LEU A 38 30.20 39.40 29.48
C LEU A 38 30.25 37.88 29.76
N LEU A 39 30.88 37.46 30.87
CA LEU A 39 30.87 36.06 31.29
C LEU A 39 29.47 35.56 31.62
N MET A 40 28.67 36.36 32.32
CA MET A 40 27.27 36.00 32.63
C MET A 40 26.41 35.91 31.37
N MET A 41 26.58 36.84 30.41
CA MET A 41 25.90 36.77 29.11
C MET A 41 26.32 35.54 28.31
N LEU A 42 27.60 35.18 28.33
CA LEU A 42 28.11 34.00 27.64
C LEU A 42 27.54 32.71 28.25
N MET A 43 27.59 32.58 29.57
CA MET A 43 27.01 31.43 30.28
C MET A 43 25.49 31.31 30.07
N PHE A 44 24.76 32.43 30.06
CA PHE A 44 23.32 32.41 29.77
C PHE A 44 23.04 31.95 28.34
N THR A 45 23.85 32.40 27.38
CA THR A 45 23.72 31.98 25.97
C THR A 45 23.97 30.48 25.82
N GLU A 46 25.00 29.94 26.47
CA GLU A 46 25.30 28.50 26.45
C GLU A 46 24.17 27.66 27.04
N ILE A 47 23.62 28.08 28.20
CA ILE A 47 22.48 27.39 28.83
C ILE A 47 21.26 27.42 27.91
N PHE A 48 20.98 28.57 27.30
CA PHE A 48 19.84 28.70 26.40
C PHE A 48 19.98 27.81 25.16
N GLN A 49 21.19 27.71 24.59
CA GLN A 49 21.49 26.80 23.49
C GLN A 49 21.30 25.33 23.88
N LEU A 50 21.80 24.92 25.04
CA LEU A 50 21.62 23.55 25.54
C LEU A 50 20.14 23.21 25.79
N LEU A 51 19.39 24.12 26.41
CA LEU A 51 17.97 23.93 26.66
C LEU A 51 17.16 23.89 25.37
N SER A 52 17.46 24.79 24.42
CA SER A 52 16.77 24.83 23.13
C SER A 52 17.05 23.57 22.31
N GLY A 53 18.29 23.06 22.31
CA GLY A 53 18.63 21.80 21.65
C GLY A 53 17.88 20.62 22.26
N SER A 54 17.84 20.54 23.59
CA SER A 54 17.14 19.48 24.31
C SER A 54 15.62 19.49 24.04
N MET A 55 14.99 20.67 24.01
CA MET A 55 13.56 20.80 23.72
C MET A 55 13.22 20.35 22.29
N THR A 56 14.02 20.71 21.29
CA THR A 56 13.82 20.27 19.90
C THR A 56 13.93 18.75 19.77
N THR A 57 14.95 18.15 20.39
CA THR A 57 15.12 16.69 20.38
C THR A 57 13.98 15.97 21.10
N GLN A 58 13.53 16.46 22.26
CA GLN A 58 12.40 15.86 22.98
C GLN A 58 11.11 15.92 22.16
N ARG A 59 10.84 17.06 21.51
CA ARG A 59 9.69 17.21 20.63
C ARG A 59 9.76 16.24 19.44
N GLY A 60 10.91 16.15 18.79
CA GLY A 60 11.10 15.26 17.66
C GLY A 60 10.94 13.78 18.04
N ILE A 61 11.48 13.36 19.19
CA ILE A 61 11.25 12.00 19.72
C ILE A 61 9.76 11.73 19.93
N SER A 62 9.01 12.68 20.50
CA SER A 62 7.57 12.51 20.73
C SER A 62 6.77 12.45 19.43
N GLU A 63 7.12 13.27 18.43
CA GLU A 63 6.45 13.25 17.12
C GLU A 63 6.71 11.94 16.38
N ASN A 64 7.91 11.37 16.51
CA ASN A 64 8.23 10.07 15.90
C ASN A 64 7.55 8.89 16.57
N ASP A 65 7.48 8.87 17.91
CA ASP A 65 6.73 7.83 18.62
C ASP A 65 5.24 7.85 18.22
N GLN A 66 4.68 9.03 17.98
CA GLN A 66 3.32 9.14 17.42
C GLN A 66 3.22 8.56 16.00
N ARG A 67 4.19 8.85 15.12
CA ARG A 67 4.23 8.30 13.75
C ARG A 67 4.39 6.78 13.74
N GLU A 68 5.24 6.24 14.61
CA GLU A 68 5.44 4.80 14.76
C GLU A 68 4.14 4.11 15.20
N ARG A 69 3.46 4.64 16.23
CA ARG A 69 2.17 4.10 16.68
C ARG A 69 1.10 4.17 15.61
N LEU A 70 1.05 5.26 14.84
CA LEU A 70 0.14 5.41 13.71
C LEU A 70 0.41 4.33 12.66
N LEU A 71 1.68 4.12 12.29
CA LEU A 71 2.08 3.09 11.32
C LEU A 71 1.74 1.67 11.81
N VAL A 72 2.01 1.34 13.08
CA VAL A 72 1.63 0.05 13.69
C VAL A 72 0.12 -0.16 13.60
N THR A 73 -0.66 0.85 14.00
CA THR A 73 -2.12 0.77 14.01
C THR A 73 -2.66 0.57 12.61
N LEU A 74 -2.10 1.27 11.63
CA LEU A 74 -2.49 1.19 10.23
C LEU A 74 -2.16 -0.17 9.61
N PHE A 75 -0.96 -0.72 9.85
CA PHE A 75 -0.63 -2.08 9.40
C PHE A 75 -1.53 -3.13 10.05
N GLN A 76 -1.76 -3.05 11.36
CA GLN A 76 -2.63 -3.99 12.08
C GLN A 76 -4.07 -3.91 11.55
N SER A 77 -4.60 -2.69 11.38
CA SER A 77 -5.95 -2.47 10.87
C SER A 77 -6.16 -3.07 9.47
N ASP A 78 -5.22 -2.86 8.55
CA ASP A 78 -5.34 -3.45 7.21
C ASP A 78 -5.18 -4.97 7.26
N LEU A 79 -4.17 -5.48 7.97
CA LEU A 79 -3.91 -6.91 8.04
C LEU A 79 -5.04 -7.68 8.73
N ASP A 80 -5.66 -7.12 9.78
CA ASP A 80 -6.83 -7.72 10.43
C ASP A 80 -8.02 -7.78 9.48
N ASN A 81 -8.21 -6.74 8.66
CA ASN A 81 -9.29 -6.63 7.67
C ASN A 81 -8.99 -7.26 6.31
N ARG A 82 -7.92 -8.06 6.16
CA ARG A 82 -7.62 -8.75 4.89
C ARG A 82 -8.79 -9.65 4.46
N THR A 83 -9.17 -9.64 3.18
CA THR A 83 -10.28 -10.49 2.70
C THR A 83 -9.90 -11.97 2.57
N PHE A 84 -8.60 -12.25 2.37
CA PHE A 84 -8.05 -13.59 2.34
C PHE A 84 -7.50 -13.96 3.71
N GLN A 85 -8.38 -14.39 4.60
CA GLN A 85 -8.10 -14.75 5.99
C GLN A 85 -7.41 -16.11 6.13
N TYR A 86 -7.83 -17.11 5.33
CA TYR A 86 -7.23 -18.45 5.33
C TYR A 86 -6.19 -18.56 4.22
N LEU A 87 -4.94 -18.16 4.50
CA LEU A 87 -3.84 -18.04 3.53
C LEU A 87 -3.27 -19.39 3.05
N LEU A 88 -4.13 -20.17 2.42
CA LEU A 88 -3.77 -21.35 1.65
C LEU A 88 -4.20 -21.13 0.19
N PRO A 89 -3.27 -21.18 -0.78
CA PRO A 89 -3.60 -21.09 -2.20
C PRO A 89 -4.61 -22.14 -2.66
N LEU A 90 -5.44 -21.76 -3.64
CA LEU A 90 -6.45 -22.63 -4.21
C LEU A 90 -5.82 -23.60 -5.22
N ALA A 91 -6.27 -24.85 -5.21
CA ALA A 91 -5.88 -25.79 -6.26
C ALA A 91 -6.51 -25.41 -7.61
N ASN A 92 -5.73 -25.48 -8.68
CA ASN A 92 -6.26 -25.34 -10.04
C ASN A 92 -7.17 -26.54 -10.36
N TYR A 93 -8.37 -26.28 -10.87
CA TYR A 93 -9.30 -27.31 -11.32
C TYR A 93 -8.75 -28.14 -12.51
N ARG A 94 -7.88 -27.56 -13.34
CA ARG A 94 -7.36 -28.22 -14.55
C ARG A 94 -6.21 -29.18 -14.28
N ASP A 95 -5.37 -28.88 -13.30
CA ASP A 95 -4.10 -29.58 -13.08
C ASP A 95 -4.13 -30.53 -11.88
N PHE A 96 -5.23 -30.60 -11.12
CA PHE A 96 -5.34 -31.55 -10.01
C PHE A 96 -5.39 -33.00 -10.55
N THR A 97 -4.26 -33.71 -10.50
CA THR A 97 -4.13 -35.08 -10.98
C THR A 97 -4.32 -36.09 -9.86
N THR A 98 -5.55 -36.59 -9.65
CA THR A 98 -5.92 -38.02 -9.75
C THR A 98 -7.27 -38.32 -9.04
N PRO A 99 -8.31 -38.73 -9.80
CA PRO A 99 -8.35 -38.75 -11.25
C PRO A 99 -8.18 -37.33 -11.82
N PRO A 100 -7.51 -37.16 -12.97
CA PRO A 100 -7.46 -35.86 -13.66
C PRO A 100 -8.87 -35.29 -13.85
N MET A 101 -9.03 -33.97 -13.67
CA MET A 101 -10.32 -33.26 -13.80
C MET A 101 -11.34 -33.54 -12.69
N THR A 102 -10.91 -34.05 -11.52
CA THR A 102 -11.82 -34.24 -10.38
C THR A 102 -11.75 -33.05 -9.44
N LYS A 103 -12.87 -32.32 -9.25
CA LYS A 103 -12.94 -31.20 -8.29
C LYS A 103 -12.60 -31.73 -6.90
N PRO A 104 -11.70 -31.07 -6.12
CA PRO A 104 -11.51 -31.41 -4.72
C PRO A 104 -12.85 -31.28 -3.97
N LEU A 105 -13.13 -32.26 -3.10
CA LEU A 105 -14.35 -32.28 -2.29
C LEU A 105 -14.49 -30.95 -1.52
N PRO A 106 -15.71 -30.47 -1.23
CA PRO A 106 -15.89 -29.22 -0.47
C PRO A 106 -15.22 -29.21 0.91
N THR A 107 -14.90 -30.38 1.45
CA THR A 107 -14.21 -30.57 2.73
C THR A 107 -12.68 -30.54 2.62
N ASP A 108 -12.12 -30.59 1.40
CA ASP A 108 -10.67 -30.51 1.18
C ASP A 108 -10.21 -29.05 1.34
N PRO A 109 -9.19 -28.75 2.18
CA PRO A 109 -8.66 -27.40 2.37
C PRO A 109 -8.28 -26.65 1.09
N ARG A 110 -7.97 -27.38 0.01
CA ARG A 110 -7.57 -26.84 -1.30
C ARG A 110 -8.77 -26.52 -2.18
N SER A 111 -9.97 -27.00 -1.83
CA SER A 111 -11.19 -26.78 -2.60
C SER A 111 -11.62 -25.33 -2.55
N PRO A 112 -12.06 -24.70 -3.66
CA PRO A 112 -12.61 -23.34 -3.68
C PRO A 112 -13.80 -23.14 -2.73
N GLU A 113 -14.52 -24.23 -2.39
CA GLU A 113 -15.67 -24.20 -1.46
C GLU A 113 -15.26 -24.21 0.02
N TYR A 114 -14.08 -24.75 0.33
CA TYR A 114 -13.61 -24.84 1.70
C TYR A 114 -13.31 -23.45 2.25
N ARG A 115 -14.01 -23.08 3.34
CA ARG A 115 -13.92 -21.76 3.97
C ARG A 115 -13.99 -20.60 2.96
N LYS A 116 -14.88 -20.71 1.96
CA LYS A 116 -14.98 -19.73 0.86
C LYS A 116 -15.15 -18.28 1.31
N THR A 117 -15.81 -18.04 2.44
CA THR A 117 -15.98 -16.70 3.03
C THR A 117 -14.69 -16.11 3.60
N GLU A 118 -13.67 -16.93 3.87
CA GLU A 118 -12.37 -16.55 4.41
C GLU A 118 -11.29 -16.45 3.32
N ARG A 119 -11.63 -16.63 2.04
CA ARG A 119 -10.67 -16.70 0.93
C ARG A 119 -11.11 -15.87 -0.26
N LEU A 120 -11.49 -14.65 0.03
CA LEU A 120 -11.94 -13.66 -0.94
C LEU A 120 -10.75 -12.77 -1.34
N GLY A 121 -10.73 -12.30 -2.60
CA GLY A 121 -9.70 -11.42 -3.15
C GLY A 121 -8.34 -12.10 -3.23
N TYR A 122 -7.27 -11.44 -2.76
CA TYR A 122 -5.92 -12.01 -2.78
C TYR A 122 -5.02 -11.45 -1.68
N PHE A 123 -3.89 -12.14 -1.49
CA PHE A 123 -2.77 -11.76 -0.64
C PHE A 123 -1.45 -12.07 -1.34
N TYR A 124 -0.60 -11.07 -1.48
CA TYR A 124 0.62 -11.08 -2.27
C TYR A 124 1.78 -10.46 -1.49
N ILE A 125 2.91 -11.18 -1.42
CA ILE A 125 4.18 -10.71 -0.90
C ILE A 125 5.24 -10.93 -1.99
N SER A 126 5.99 -9.89 -2.31
CA SER A 126 7.19 -9.98 -3.15
C SER A 126 8.38 -9.61 -2.29
N GLU A 127 9.28 -10.57 -2.06
CA GLU A 127 10.56 -10.36 -1.37
C GLU A 127 11.64 -9.90 -2.34
N ASN A 128 11.46 -10.15 -3.64
CA ASN A 128 12.45 -9.82 -4.65
C ASN A 128 13.88 -10.31 -4.31
N ASP A 129 14.84 -9.46 -3.97
CA ASP A 129 16.17 -9.89 -3.55
C ASP A 129 16.23 -10.13 -2.03
N VAL A 130 16.43 -11.38 -1.63
CA VAL A 130 16.57 -11.82 -0.22
C VAL A 130 17.70 -11.13 0.56
N ASN A 131 18.56 -10.35 -0.09
CA ASN A 131 19.64 -9.60 0.56
C ASN A 131 19.40 -8.08 0.55
N ASP A 132 18.29 -7.62 -0.02
CA ASP A 132 17.93 -6.20 -0.10
C ASP A 132 16.59 -5.95 0.61
N ASP A 133 16.65 -5.54 1.88
CA ASP A 133 15.48 -5.15 2.67
C ASP A 133 14.75 -3.88 2.12
N THR A 134 15.00 -3.43 0.88
CA THR A 134 14.39 -2.23 0.28
C THR A 134 13.50 -2.49 -0.91
N ASP A 135 13.47 -3.72 -1.44
CA ASP A 135 12.69 -4.09 -2.62
C ASP A 135 11.47 -4.97 -2.32
N ASP A 136 11.00 -4.98 -1.07
CA ASP A 136 9.81 -5.71 -0.66
C ASP A 136 8.48 -5.02 -1.01
N ILE A 137 7.48 -5.85 -1.30
CA ILE A 137 6.09 -5.43 -1.52
C ILE A 137 5.13 -6.31 -0.72
N LEU A 138 4.20 -5.66 -0.03
CA LEU A 138 3.01 -6.30 0.53
C LEU A 138 1.79 -5.74 -0.20
N GLN A 139 0.98 -6.60 -0.82
CA GLN A 139 -0.22 -6.18 -1.53
C GLN A 139 -1.36 -7.17 -1.29
N PHE A 140 -2.53 -6.69 -0.92
CA PHE A 140 -3.67 -7.54 -0.61
C PHE A 140 -4.97 -6.77 -0.65
N THR A 141 -6.08 -7.49 -0.72
CA THR A 141 -7.42 -6.91 -0.60
C THR A 141 -7.88 -6.91 0.84
N VAL A 142 -8.58 -5.84 1.22
CA VAL A 142 -9.16 -5.62 2.55
C VAL A 142 -10.65 -5.39 2.44
N SER A 143 -11.39 -5.80 3.47
CA SER A 143 -12.80 -5.45 3.65
C SER A 143 -13.12 -5.36 5.12
N ARG A 144 -13.88 -4.34 5.51
CA ARG A 144 -14.37 -4.18 6.88
C ARG A 144 -15.24 -5.36 7.36
N PHE A 145 -15.78 -6.14 6.42
CA PHE A 145 -16.63 -7.29 6.74
C PHE A 145 -15.82 -8.60 6.88
N ALA A 146 -14.52 -8.56 6.60
CA ALA A 146 -13.68 -9.74 6.58
C ALA A 146 -13.37 -10.27 8.00
N ASP A 147 -13.19 -9.40 8.99
CA ASP A 147 -13.09 -9.82 10.39
C ASP A 147 -14.47 -9.80 11.06
N PRO A 148 -15.08 -10.98 11.32
CA PRO A 148 -16.38 -11.03 12.00
C PRO A 148 -16.33 -10.50 13.44
N ASN A 149 -15.16 -10.42 14.07
CA ASN A 149 -15.01 -9.93 15.43
C ASN A 149 -15.02 -8.39 15.52
N GLN A 150 -14.87 -7.68 14.39
CA GLN A 150 -14.88 -6.22 14.31
C GLN A 150 -16.20 -5.66 13.71
N LYS A 151 -17.19 -6.52 13.44
CA LYS A 151 -18.42 -6.17 12.70
C LYS A 151 -19.27 -5.03 13.29
N ASP A 152 -19.16 -4.76 14.60
CA ASP A 152 -20.05 -3.82 15.31
C ASP A 152 -19.35 -2.54 15.81
N ASP A 153 -18.01 -2.43 15.73
CA ASP A 153 -17.26 -1.41 16.49
C ASP A 153 -16.65 -0.25 15.66
N THR A 154 -16.69 -0.24 14.33
CA THR A 154 -16.10 0.87 13.56
C THR A 154 -16.87 1.33 12.29
N GLU A 155 -16.91 2.66 12.09
CA GLU A 155 -17.34 3.33 10.87
C GLU A 155 -16.25 3.31 9.76
N ASP A 156 -15.45 2.23 9.69
CA ASP A 156 -14.23 2.19 8.88
C ASP A 156 -14.53 1.83 7.43
N PHE A 157 -15.09 2.78 6.71
CA PHE A 157 -15.03 2.76 5.24
C PHE A 157 -13.66 3.24 4.77
N TYR A 158 -13.23 2.72 3.62
CA TYR A 158 -12.11 3.29 2.89
C TYR A 158 -12.63 4.45 2.04
N TYR A 159 -11.91 5.57 2.05
CA TYR A 159 -12.27 6.77 1.30
C TYR A 159 -11.24 7.03 0.21
N GLY A 160 -11.70 7.66 -0.85
CA GLY A 160 -10.86 8.00 -2.00
C GLY A 160 -11.49 9.09 -2.85
N LYS A 161 -10.69 9.65 -3.74
CA LYS A 161 -11.13 10.65 -4.72
C LYS A 161 -12.08 10.01 -5.74
N SER A 162 -13.12 10.75 -6.10
CA SER A 162 -14.07 10.41 -7.15
C SER A 162 -14.53 11.68 -7.87
N ASP A 163 -13.62 12.29 -8.62
CA ASP A 163 -13.90 13.54 -9.32
C ASP A 163 -14.59 13.32 -10.66
N MET A 164 -15.90 13.46 -10.61
CA MET A 164 -16.78 13.47 -11.78
C MET A 164 -16.83 14.84 -12.47
N ALA A 165 -16.32 15.92 -11.89
CA ALA A 165 -16.56 17.29 -12.34
C ALA A 165 -15.60 17.75 -13.45
N GLN A 166 -15.64 17.09 -14.61
CA GLN A 166 -14.84 17.51 -15.78
C GLN A 166 -15.58 18.54 -16.65
N PRO A 167 -14.87 19.49 -17.30
CA PRO A 167 -15.47 20.56 -18.10
C PRO A 167 -16.36 20.09 -19.26
N ASN A 168 -16.10 18.88 -19.76
CA ASN A 168 -16.77 18.30 -20.93
C ASN A 168 -18.00 17.47 -20.56
N ILE A 169 -18.22 17.20 -19.27
CA ILE A 169 -19.38 16.45 -18.82
C ILE A 169 -20.54 17.44 -18.63
N PRO A 170 -21.68 17.25 -19.31
CA PRO A 170 -22.83 18.14 -19.15
C PRO A 170 -23.22 18.23 -17.67
N SER A 171 -23.52 19.42 -17.15
CA SER A 171 -23.89 19.58 -15.73
C SER A 171 -25.10 18.74 -15.30
N ALA A 172 -25.96 18.36 -16.25
CA ALA A 172 -27.04 17.39 -16.02
C ALA A 172 -26.50 15.99 -15.66
N ALA A 173 -25.41 15.54 -16.29
CA ALA A 173 -24.74 14.27 -16.03
C ALA A 173 -24.02 14.25 -14.65
N LEU A 174 -23.77 15.41 -14.05
CA LEU A 174 -23.20 15.58 -12.71
C LEU A 174 -24.25 15.56 -11.59
N GLN A 175 -25.55 15.60 -11.93
CA GLN A 175 -26.61 15.50 -10.92
C GLN A 175 -26.77 14.03 -10.49
N LEU A 176 -26.14 13.65 -9.38
CA LEU A 176 -26.22 12.28 -8.84
C LEU A 176 -27.66 11.85 -8.52
N SER A 177 -28.56 12.79 -8.21
CA SER A 177 -30.00 12.51 -8.07
C SER A 177 -30.66 12.00 -9.36
N ALA A 178 -30.18 12.42 -10.53
CA ALA A 178 -30.62 11.91 -11.83
C ALA A 178 -29.74 10.74 -12.33
N HIS A 179 -28.51 10.65 -11.83
CA HIS A 179 -27.51 9.64 -12.20
C HIS A 179 -26.95 8.97 -10.94
N PRO A 180 -27.73 8.11 -10.28
CA PRO A 180 -27.30 7.53 -9.01
C PRO A 180 -26.22 6.46 -9.13
N ASN A 181 -25.98 5.94 -10.35
CA ASN A 181 -24.91 4.98 -10.60
C ASN A 181 -23.61 5.69 -11.01
N GLN A 182 -23.10 6.58 -10.17
CA GLN A 182 -21.81 7.23 -10.35
C GLN A 182 -20.93 6.95 -9.14
N PRO A 183 -19.60 6.86 -9.28
CA PRO A 183 -18.73 6.48 -8.16
C PRO A 183 -18.81 7.48 -6.99
N ASP A 184 -19.05 8.75 -7.28
CA ASP A 184 -19.23 9.85 -6.30
C ASP A 184 -20.55 9.73 -5.51
N ALA A 185 -21.47 8.84 -5.91
CA ALA A 185 -22.68 8.54 -5.17
C ALA A 185 -22.55 7.30 -4.27
N ASP A 186 -21.46 6.54 -4.38
CA ASP A 186 -21.30 5.26 -3.67
C ASP A 186 -21.21 5.47 -2.13
N ASP A 187 -20.95 6.70 -1.67
CA ASP A 187 -20.99 7.08 -0.26
C ASP A 187 -22.40 7.44 0.29
N GLY A 188 -23.41 7.36 -0.57
CA GLY A 188 -24.80 7.70 -0.24
C GLY A 188 -25.13 9.18 -0.33
N ARG A 189 -24.17 10.04 -0.71
CA ARG A 189 -24.43 11.45 -0.99
C ARG A 189 -24.92 11.58 -2.43
N ILE A 190 -25.99 12.36 -2.59
CA ILE A 190 -26.59 12.66 -3.89
C ILE A 190 -26.19 14.04 -4.42
N LEU A 191 -25.23 14.67 -3.75
CA LEU A 191 -24.57 15.90 -4.17
C LEU A 191 -23.11 15.58 -4.39
N ALA A 192 -22.60 15.92 -5.57
CA ALA A 192 -21.23 15.65 -5.92
C ALA A 192 -20.28 16.42 -5.00
N ASP A 193 -19.35 15.71 -4.38
CA ASP A 193 -18.32 16.30 -3.51
C ASP A 193 -16.89 15.85 -3.86
N GLY A 194 -16.75 15.01 -4.89
CA GLY A 194 -15.46 14.56 -5.40
C GLY A 194 -14.84 13.46 -4.55
N THR A 195 -15.63 12.83 -3.68
CA THR A 195 -15.17 11.78 -2.77
C THR A 195 -16.09 10.58 -2.87
N SER A 196 -15.53 9.41 -2.58
CA SER A 196 -16.30 8.18 -2.52
C SER A 196 -15.81 7.31 -1.39
N GLN A 197 -16.62 6.33 -1.04
CA GLN A 197 -16.30 5.36 -0.01
C GLN A 197 -16.55 3.94 -0.51
N SER A 198 -15.86 2.98 0.08
CA SER A 198 -16.14 1.56 -0.09
C SER A 198 -15.86 0.77 1.17
N SER A 199 -16.62 -0.30 1.37
CA SER A 199 -16.35 -1.29 2.42
C SER A 199 -15.13 -2.18 2.13
N ALA A 200 -14.56 -2.11 0.92
CA ALA A 200 -13.41 -2.90 0.52
C ALA A 200 -12.44 -2.12 -0.38
N ALA A 201 -11.16 -2.48 -0.31
CA ALA A 201 -10.10 -1.87 -1.10
C ALA A 201 -8.98 -2.86 -1.43
N GLU A 202 -8.17 -2.51 -2.41
CA GLU A 202 -6.86 -3.08 -2.67
C GLU A 202 -5.81 -2.17 -2.03
N VAL A 203 -4.92 -2.74 -1.22
CA VAL A 203 -3.88 -2.02 -0.49
C VAL A 203 -2.51 -2.54 -0.90
N SER A 204 -1.56 -1.64 -1.14
CA SER A 204 -0.17 -1.98 -1.46
C SER A 204 0.80 -1.14 -0.63
N TYR A 205 1.78 -1.80 -0.03
CA TYR A 205 2.90 -1.20 0.68
C TYR A 205 4.21 -1.50 -0.03
N PHE A 206 5.04 -0.47 -0.19
CA PHE A 206 6.36 -0.59 -0.81
C PHE A 206 7.25 0.59 -0.41
N LEU A 207 8.56 0.36 -0.38
CA LEU A 207 9.57 1.38 -0.11
C LEU A 207 10.14 1.92 -1.42
N ARG A 208 10.19 3.24 -1.59
CA ARG A 208 10.81 3.88 -2.76
C ARG A 208 11.46 5.20 -2.37
N GLY A 209 12.72 5.40 -2.73
CA GLY A 209 13.41 6.68 -2.48
C GLY A 209 13.42 7.13 -1.02
N SER A 210 13.62 6.19 -0.09
CA SER A 210 13.53 6.41 1.37
C SER A 210 12.14 6.81 1.89
N ASN A 211 11.08 6.54 1.13
CA ASN A 211 9.70 6.80 1.51
C ASN A 211 8.92 5.48 1.47
N LEU A 212 8.24 5.16 2.57
CA LEU A 212 7.29 4.06 2.64
C LEU A 212 5.92 4.57 2.17
N TYR A 213 5.41 3.95 1.12
CA TYR A 213 4.12 4.27 0.54
C TYR A 213 3.07 3.25 0.95
N ARG A 214 1.83 3.71 1.02
CA ARG A 214 0.62 2.90 1.09
C ARG A 214 -0.34 3.38 0.02
N ARG A 215 -0.50 2.57 -1.03
CA ARG A 215 -1.50 2.81 -2.05
C ARG A 215 -2.80 2.14 -1.66
N VAL A 216 -3.92 2.86 -1.74
CA VAL A 216 -5.27 2.34 -1.52
C VAL A 216 -6.09 2.58 -2.78
N LEU A 217 -6.79 1.54 -3.22
CA LEU A 217 -7.66 1.58 -4.38
C LEU A 217 -9.00 0.96 -4.00
N LEU A 218 -10.06 1.76 -3.98
CA LEU A 218 -11.40 1.35 -3.61
C LEU A 218 -11.94 0.28 -4.56
N ILE A 219 -12.61 -0.74 -4.02
CA ILE A 219 -13.40 -1.67 -4.81
C ILE A 219 -14.82 -1.12 -4.84
N ARG A 220 -15.42 -0.95 -6.01
CA ARG A 220 -16.66 -0.20 -6.13
C ARG A 220 -17.85 -0.89 -5.44
N GLU A 221 -18.64 -0.11 -4.71
CA GLU A 221 -19.86 -0.54 -4.04
C GLU A 221 -21.03 0.41 -4.40
N PRO A 222 -21.67 0.22 -5.57
CA PRO A 222 -22.76 1.10 -5.99
C PRO A 222 -23.97 1.05 -5.05
N LEU A 223 -24.68 2.17 -4.93
CA LEU A 223 -25.92 2.23 -4.16
C LEU A 223 -26.96 1.24 -4.66
N THR A 224 -27.58 0.52 -3.72
CA THR A 224 -28.65 -0.45 -3.99
C THR A 224 -30.02 0.23 -4.15
N ILE A 225 -30.15 1.08 -5.17
CA ILE A 225 -31.40 1.79 -5.47
C ILE A 225 -31.98 1.44 -6.83
N SER A 226 -33.29 1.70 -7.01
CA SER A 226 -33.99 1.44 -8.27
C SER A 226 -33.34 2.18 -9.44
N GLY A 227 -32.91 1.44 -10.47
CA GLY A 227 -32.22 1.99 -11.64
C GLY A 227 -30.71 1.72 -11.69
N VAL A 228 -30.10 1.30 -10.58
CA VAL A 228 -28.71 0.81 -10.55
C VAL A 228 -28.74 -0.70 -10.78
N ASN A 229 -28.34 -1.14 -11.96
CA ASN A 229 -28.36 -2.56 -12.37
C ASN A 229 -26.99 -3.09 -12.83
N THR A 230 -25.95 -2.26 -12.71
CA THR A 230 -24.58 -2.57 -13.12
C THR A 230 -23.61 -1.90 -12.17
N SER A 231 -22.48 -2.54 -11.92
CA SER A 231 -21.38 -1.96 -11.16
C SER A 231 -20.57 -0.93 -11.92
N GLN A 232 -20.82 -0.73 -13.21
CA GLN A 232 -20.12 0.26 -14.02
C GLN A 232 -20.95 1.55 -14.13
N PRO A 233 -20.34 2.75 -14.11
CA PRO A 233 -21.11 3.97 -14.18
C PRO A 233 -21.82 4.10 -15.51
N VAL A 234 -23.08 4.50 -15.43
CA VAL A 234 -23.95 4.71 -16.59
C VAL A 234 -24.78 5.96 -16.37
N THR A 235 -25.17 6.61 -17.46
CA THR A 235 -26.16 7.69 -17.41
C THR A 235 -27.55 7.15 -17.05
N ALA A 236 -28.51 8.06 -16.80
CA ALA A 236 -29.92 7.71 -16.60
C ALA A 236 -30.53 7.00 -17.81
N THR A 237 -29.96 7.20 -19.00
CA THR A 237 -30.38 6.58 -20.25
C THR A 237 -29.61 5.29 -20.55
N GLY A 238 -28.78 4.82 -19.61
CA GLY A 238 -28.01 3.58 -19.73
C GLY A 238 -26.76 3.69 -20.61
N VAL A 239 -26.28 4.90 -20.90
CA VAL A 239 -25.04 5.09 -21.68
C VAL A 239 -23.84 4.84 -20.77
N PRO A 240 -22.91 3.93 -21.11
CA PRO A 240 -21.73 3.68 -20.29
C PRO A 240 -20.79 4.88 -20.29
N TYR A 241 -20.22 5.16 -19.12
CA TYR A 241 -19.47 6.40 -18.89
C TYR A 241 -18.08 6.42 -19.55
N PHE A 242 -17.34 5.30 -19.46
CA PHE A 242 -15.99 5.15 -20.01
C PHE A 242 -15.92 4.54 -21.40
N LEU A 243 -17.04 4.04 -21.94
CA LEU A 243 -17.02 3.31 -23.21
C LEU A 243 -16.89 4.26 -24.39
N ARG A 244 -15.77 4.19 -25.10
CA ARG A 244 -15.55 4.97 -26.32
C ARG A 244 -16.49 4.50 -27.45
N SER A 245 -17.23 5.42 -28.07
CA SER A 245 -18.02 5.08 -29.26
C SER A 245 -17.12 5.00 -30.48
N SER A 246 -17.12 3.85 -31.15
CA SER A 246 -16.43 3.65 -32.43
C SER A 246 -17.10 4.38 -33.60
N THR A 247 -18.32 4.91 -33.39
CA THR A 247 -19.14 5.55 -34.43
C THR A 247 -19.46 7.03 -34.14
N GLY A 248 -18.87 7.61 -33.08
CA GLY A 248 -19.01 9.03 -32.74
C GLY A 248 -20.33 9.42 -32.08
N SER A 249 -21.19 8.47 -31.67
CA SER A 249 -22.39 8.77 -30.87
C SER A 249 -23.01 7.54 -30.20
N PRO A 250 -23.49 7.63 -28.94
CA PRO A 250 -23.13 8.67 -27.99
C PRO A 250 -21.66 8.52 -27.61
N ALA A 251 -20.95 9.63 -27.57
CA ALA A 251 -19.55 9.63 -27.19
C ALA A 251 -19.37 9.21 -25.71
N PRO A 252 -18.21 8.65 -25.32
CA PRO A 252 -17.93 8.42 -23.90
C PRO A 252 -18.07 9.75 -23.17
N LEU A 253 -18.71 9.75 -22.01
CA LEU A 253 -18.81 10.98 -21.22
C LEU A 253 -17.48 11.36 -20.57
N TYR A 254 -16.59 10.38 -20.42
CA TYR A 254 -15.25 10.55 -19.87
C TYR A 254 -14.18 10.14 -20.88
N GLY A 255 -13.19 11.00 -21.13
CA GLY A 255 -12.05 10.65 -21.98
C GLY A 255 -12.34 10.62 -23.48
N GLU A 256 -13.37 11.35 -23.96
CA GLU A 256 -13.76 11.40 -25.39
C GLU A 256 -12.65 11.96 -26.28
N THR A 257 -12.01 13.03 -25.83
CA THR A 257 -10.82 13.57 -26.48
C THR A 257 -9.61 12.88 -25.87
N VAL A 258 -8.65 12.47 -26.72
CA VAL A 258 -7.28 12.09 -26.34
C VAL A 258 -6.50 13.30 -25.78
N ASP A 259 -7.23 14.30 -25.26
CA ASP A 259 -6.66 15.45 -24.60
C ASP A 259 -6.04 14.93 -23.30
N SER A 260 -4.79 15.29 -23.06
CA SER A 260 -3.94 14.80 -21.95
C SER A 260 -4.58 15.01 -20.57
N ARG A 261 -5.64 15.81 -20.52
CA ARG A 261 -6.38 16.11 -19.30
C ARG A 261 -7.34 15.02 -18.82
N HIS A 262 -7.45 13.82 -19.38
CA HIS A 262 -8.37 12.80 -18.84
C HIS A 262 -7.60 11.55 -18.39
N ASN A 263 -7.16 11.54 -17.13
CA ASN A 263 -6.45 10.43 -16.52
C ASN A 263 -7.31 9.81 -15.42
N PHE A 264 -7.61 8.52 -15.59
CA PHE A 264 -8.43 7.75 -14.65
C PHE A 264 -7.95 7.85 -13.20
N TRP A 265 -6.66 7.62 -12.89
CA TRP A 265 -6.16 7.62 -11.51
C TRP A 265 -5.85 9.02 -10.96
N ARG A 266 -5.87 10.05 -11.80
CA ARG A 266 -5.95 11.43 -11.32
C ARG A 266 -7.33 11.74 -10.73
N ASP A 267 -8.37 11.16 -11.31
CA ASP A 267 -9.76 11.52 -11.01
C ASP A 267 -10.45 10.50 -10.09
N PHE A 268 -10.04 9.23 -10.09
CA PHE A 268 -10.66 8.13 -9.35
C PHE A 268 -9.64 7.27 -8.58
N ASP A 269 -9.89 7.07 -7.28
CA ASP A 269 -9.10 6.18 -6.41
C ASP A 269 -9.66 4.77 -6.34
N PHE A 270 -10.00 4.19 -7.47
CA PHE A 270 -10.58 2.85 -7.49
C PHE A 270 -9.66 1.85 -8.17
N SER A 271 -9.77 0.60 -7.72
CA SER A 271 -9.19 -0.53 -8.39
C SER A 271 -9.93 -0.72 -9.72
N ALA A 272 -9.18 -0.71 -10.80
CA ALA A 272 -9.72 -0.77 -12.14
C ALA A 272 -8.72 -1.41 -13.08
N PHE A 273 -9.26 -2.04 -14.11
CA PHE A 273 -8.48 -2.69 -15.13
C PHE A 273 -8.93 -2.31 -16.54
N ARG A 274 -8.09 -2.63 -17.51
CA ARG A 274 -8.37 -2.37 -18.92
C ARG A 274 -9.22 -3.50 -19.46
N ALA A 275 -10.49 -3.22 -19.75
CA ALA A 275 -11.42 -4.19 -20.31
C ALA A 275 -11.68 -3.90 -21.80
N GLU A 276 -11.88 -4.95 -22.58
CA GLU A 276 -12.41 -4.84 -23.94
C GLU A 276 -13.94 -4.80 -23.91
N ALA A 277 -14.54 -3.95 -24.74
CA ALA A 277 -15.97 -3.86 -24.92
C ALA A 277 -16.55 -5.11 -25.57
N THR A 278 -17.79 -5.44 -25.24
CA THR A 278 -18.52 -6.55 -25.87
C THR A 278 -19.01 -6.14 -27.28
N PRO A 279 -18.92 -7.02 -28.29
CA PRO A 279 -18.37 -8.38 -28.25
C PRO A 279 -16.84 -8.41 -28.16
N PRO A 280 -16.24 -9.45 -27.55
CA PRO A 280 -14.79 -9.64 -27.55
C PRO A 280 -14.20 -9.56 -28.96
N GLY A 281 -13.02 -8.96 -29.11
CA GLY A 281 -12.41 -8.66 -30.40
C GLY A 281 -12.92 -7.37 -31.06
N SER A 282 -13.70 -6.55 -30.36
CA SER A 282 -14.14 -5.23 -30.85
C SER A 282 -12.99 -4.23 -31.02
N GLY A 283 -11.87 -4.44 -30.33
CA GLY A 283 -10.74 -3.51 -30.28
C GLY A 283 -11.04 -2.20 -29.54
N VAL A 284 -12.24 -2.07 -28.96
CA VAL A 284 -12.64 -0.93 -28.14
C VAL A 284 -12.37 -1.28 -26.69
N TYR A 285 -11.58 -0.46 -26.01
CA TYR A 285 -11.21 -0.69 -24.63
C TYR A 285 -11.60 0.49 -23.75
N TYR A 286 -11.82 0.22 -22.47
CA TYR A 286 -12.21 1.21 -21.49
C TYR A 286 -11.70 0.81 -20.10
N ALA A 287 -11.65 1.80 -19.19
CA ALA A 287 -11.42 1.55 -17.78
C ALA A 287 -12.68 0.92 -17.18
N ARG A 288 -12.52 -0.24 -16.54
CA ARG A 288 -13.60 -0.94 -15.84
C ARG A 288 -13.26 -1.00 -14.35
N PHE A 289 -14.15 -0.52 -13.50
CA PHE A 289 -14.00 -0.64 -12.05
C PHE A 289 -14.15 -2.08 -11.61
N HIS A 290 -13.43 -2.45 -10.56
CA HIS A 290 -13.74 -3.64 -9.79
C HIS A 290 -14.96 -3.45 -8.91
N ASP A 291 -15.74 -4.51 -8.71
CA ASP A 291 -16.87 -4.51 -7.77
C ASP A 291 -16.74 -5.60 -6.69
N LEU A 292 -17.55 -5.51 -5.63
CA LEU A 292 -17.47 -6.43 -4.50
C LEU A 292 -17.68 -7.91 -4.87
N SER A 293 -18.39 -8.20 -5.97
CA SER A 293 -18.57 -9.60 -6.42
C SER A 293 -17.28 -10.19 -6.99
N GLU A 294 -16.38 -9.35 -7.49
CA GLU A 294 -15.07 -9.75 -8.04
C GLU A 294 -14.04 -10.08 -6.96
N LEU A 295 -14.39 -9.96 -5.66
CA LEU A 295 -13.64 -10.58 -4.57
C LEU A 295 -13.90 -12.09 -4.45
N ASP A 296 -14.95 -12.64 -5.05
CA ASP A 296 -15.27 -14.05 -4.90
C ASP A 296 -14.36 -14.95 -5.75
N ASN A 297 -13.66 -15.88 -5.08
CA ASN A 297 -12.80 -16.88 -5.70
C ASN A 297 -13.44 -18.28 -5.78
N SER A 298 -14.70 -18.43 -5.35
CA SER A 298 -15.38 -19.74 -5.31
C SER A 298 -15.82 -20.23 -6.69
N ASP A 299 -16.05 -19.31 -7.63
CA ASP A 299 -16.40 -19.62 -9.02
C ASP A 299 -15.18 -20.05 -9.85
N ALA A 300 -14.78 -21.31 -9.67
CA ALA A 300 -13.67 -21.89 -10.43
C ALA A 300 -13.86 -21.85 -11.96
N SER A 301 -15.10 -21.74 -12.44
CA SER A 301 -15.41 -21.69 -13.86
C SER A 301 -15.39 -20.30 -14.49
N ARG A 302 -15.39 -19.22 -13.69
CA ARG A 302 -15.62 -17.83 -14.15
C ARG A 302 -16.90 -17.71 -14.98
N ASN A 303 -17.97 -18.38 -14.55
CA ASN A 303 -19.28 -18.30 -15.19
C ASN A 303 -20.13 -17.16 -14.61
N THR A 304 -19.99 -16.91 -13.31
CA THR A 304 -20.68 -15.86 -12.56
C THR A 304 -19.78 -14.68 -12.26
N VAL A 305 -18.51 -14.93 -11.92
CA VAL A 305 -17.52 -13.88 -11.62
C VAL A 305 -16.49 -13.87 -12.73
N LEU A 306 -16.61 -12.89 -13.62
CA LEU A 306 -15.80 -12.83 -14.83
C LEU A 306 -14.39 -12.31 -14.57
N TYR A 307 -14.20 -11.39 -13.62
CA TYR A 307 -12.93 -10.68 -13.40
C TYR A 307 -12.45 -10.73 -11.95
N PRO A 308 -12.30 -11.93 -11.36
CA PRO A 308 -11.99 -12.04 -9.94
C PRO A 308 -10.58 -11.50 -9.64
N LEU A 309 -10.45 -10.69 -8.58
CA LEU A 309 -9.18 -10.10 -8.12
C LEU A 309 -8.16 -11.15 -7.67
N GLY A 310 -8.60 -12.38 -7.39
CA GLY A 310 -7.72 -13.54 -7.21
C GLY A 310 -6.86 -13.87 -8.44
N ILE A 311 -7.18 -13.34 -9.63
CA ILE A 311 -6.38 -13.49 -10.86
C ILE A 311 -5.48 -12.24 -11.04
N PRO A 312 -4.15 -12.39 -11.13
CA PRO A 312 -3.20 -11.27 -11.29
C PRO A 312 -3.47 -10.34 -12.48
N HIS A 313 -4.13 -10.81 -13.54
CA HIS A 313 -4.52 -9.99 -14.70
C HIS A 313 -5.44 -8.80 -14.35
N PHE A 314 -6.04 -8.82 -13.16
CA PHE A 314 -6.99 -7.79 -12.75
C PHE A 314 -6.49 -6.99 -11.56
N ARG A 315 -5.26 -7.21 -11.12
CA ARG A 315 -4.70 -6.54 -9.94
C ARG A 315 -3.95 -5.28 -10.36
N TYR A 316 -3.97 -4.28 -9.49
CA TYR A 316 -3.18 -3.08 -9.68
C TYR A 316 -1.68 -3.39 -9.68
N GLY A 317 -0.93 -2.79 -10.61
CA GLY A 317 0.51 -3.02 -10.75
C GLY A 317 0.88 -4.22 -11.63
N PHE A 318 -0.12 -4.97 -12.12
CA PHE A 318 0.09 -6.13 -12.99
C PHE A 318 -0.32 -5.82 -14.43
N ASN A 319 0.39 -6.44 -15.38
CA ASN A 319 0.02 -6.39 -16.78
C ASN A 319 -1.31 -7.15 -16.97
N HIS A 320 -2.38 -6.44 -17.32
CA HIS A 320 -3.70 -7.06 -17.47
C HIS A 320 -3.79 -8.12 -18.59
N LEU A 321 -2.81 -8.18 -19.50
CA LEU A 321 -2.72 -9.21 -20.52
C LEU A 321 -2.01 -10.48 -20.04
N THR A 322 -0.95 -10.35 -19.22
CA THR A 322 -0.08 -11.49 -18.85
C THR A 322 -0.13 -11.87 -17.37
N GLY A 323 -0.65 -11.01 -16.50
CA GLY A 323 -0.61 -11.19 -15.05
C GLY A 323 0.80 -11.11 -14.45
N LEU A 324 1.77 -10.52 -15.16
CA LEU A 324 3.10 -10.23 -14.62
C LEU A 324 3.13 -8.86 -13.96
N SER A 325 3.76 -8.77 -12.79
CA SER A 325 3.91 -7.53 -12.02
C SER A 325 5.04 -6.66 -12.59
N ARG A 326 4.85 -5.33 -12.61
CA ARG A 326 5.92 -4.37 -12.91
C ARG A 326 6.43 -3.71 -11.64
N GLU A 327 7.54 -4.23 -11.12
CA GLU A 327 8.16 -3.77 -9.86
C GLU A 327 9.52 -3.11 -10.08
N PHE A 328 10.08 -3.31 -11.27
CA PHE A 328 11.42 -2.84 -11.64
C PHE A 328 11.38 -2.06 -12.96
N MET A 329 12.25 -1.07 -13.06
CA MET A 329 12.49 -0.28 -14.27
C MET A 329 13.97 0.03 -14.47
N THR A 330 14.36 0.38 -15.68
CA THR A 330 15.73 0.76 -15.97
C THR A 330 16.06 2.12 -15.35
N SER A 331 17.22 2.25 -14.71
CA SER A 331 17.67 3.54 -14.14
C SER A 331 18.27 4.47 -15.19
N THR A 332 18.12 5.79 -15.00
CA THR A 332 18.89 6.81 -15.73
C THR A 332 20.33 6.97 -15.22
N ALA A 333 20.74 6.24 -14.16
CA ALA A 333 22.05 6.39 -13.53
C ALA A 333 23.21 6.18 -14.53
N PRO A 334 24.16 7.14 -14.63
CA PRO A 334 25.23 7.10 -15.63
C PRO A 334 26.25 5.96 -15.45
N SER A 335 26.30 5.33 -14.26
CA SER A 335 27.26 4.28 -13.88
C SER A 335 26.68 2.86 -13.88
N SER A 336 25.36 2.67 -14.07
CA SER A 336 24.71 1.36 -14.19
C SER A 336 23.36 1.44 -14.93
N PRO A 337 23.35 1.85 -16.21
CA PRO A 337 22.13 2.01 -17.00
C PRO A 337 21.42 0.69 -17.34
N THR A 338 21.87 -0.46 -16.82
CA THR A 338 21.32 -1.79 -17.12
C THR A 338 20.82 -2.54 -15.89
N LEU A 339 21.04 -2.02 -14.67
CA LEU A 339 20.51 -2.69 -13.48
C LEU A 339 19.04 -2.28 -13.26
N PRO A 340 18.12 -3.25 -13.11
CA PRO A 340 16.75 -2.95 -12.76
C PRO A 340 16.72 -2.24 -11.41
N THR A 341 16.13 -1.05 -11.37
CA THR A 341 15.85 -0.30 -10.15
C THR A 341 14.46 -0.62 -9.68
N PHE A 342 14.34 -0.96 -8.40
CA PHE A 342 13.06 -1.18 -7.76
C PHE A 342 12.25 0.12 -7.69
N ILE A 343 10.98 0.01 -8.05
CA ILE A 343 9.99 1.08 -7.93
C ILE A 343 8.80 0.67 -7.06
N GLY A 344 8.65 -0.63 -6.76
CA GLY A 344 7.46 -1.16 -6.09
C GLY A 344 6.21 -1.06 -6.98
N ARG A 345 5.48 0.05 -6.87
CA ARG A 345 4.32 0.40 -7.69
C ARG A 345 4.42 1.86 -8.16
N PHE A 346 3.58 2.22 -9.11
CA PHE A 346 3.42 3.62 -9.48
C PHE A 346 2.81 4.42 -8.32
N THR A 347 3.34 5.61 -8.09
CA THR A 347 2.88 6.51 -7.01
C THR A 347 1.67 7.34 -7.44
N HIS A 348 1.01 8.04 -6.51
CA HIS A 348 -0.04 9.02 -6.83
C HIS A 348 0.50 10.15 -7.72
N GLU A 349 1.75 10.59 -7.52
CA GLU A 349 2.41 11.56 -8.41
C GLU A 349 2.42 11.04 -9.86
N GLU A 350 2.92 9.83 -10.08
CA GLU A 350 3.06 9.29 -11.45
C GLU A 350 1.72 8.94 -12.09
N THR A 351 0.81 8.33 -11.32
CA THR A 351 -0.51 7.92 -11.80
C THR A 351 -1.48 9.09 -11.97
N SER A 352 -1.17 10.28 -11.46
CA SER A 352 -1.97 11.50 -11.67
C SER A 352 -1.47 12.36 -12.83
N HIS A 353 -0.30 12.05 -13.38
CA HIS A 353 0.29 12.78 -14.50
C HIS A 353 -0.56 12.66 -15.78
N GLU A 354 -0.60 13.70 -16.60
CA GLU A 354 -1.47 13.77 -17.79
C GLU A 354 -1.17 12.69 -18.85
N ASP A 355 0.06 12.20 -18.90
CA ASP A 355 0.45 11.12 -19.82
C ASP A 355 0.18 9.70 -19.27
N PHE A 356 -0.22 9.57 -18.00
CA PHE A 356 -0.59 8.29 -17.41
C PHE A 356 -2.05 7.93 -17.71
N ASN A 357 -2.36 7.58 -18.95
CA ASN A 357 -3.76 7.38 -19.37
C ASN A 357 -4.36 6.00 -19.00
N TYR A 358 -3.59 5.11 -18.38
CA TYR A 358 -4.01 3.73 -18.08
C TYR A 358 -4.88 3.67 -16.81
N PRO A 359 -5.91 2.79 -16.72
CA PRO A 359 -6.31 1.74 -17.66
C PRO A 359 -7.24 2.20 -18.80
N HIS A 360 -7.69 3.46 -18.77
CA HIS A 360 -8.64 3.98 -19.75
C HIS A 360 -8.07 3.96 -21.17
N ASP A 361 -6.81 4.33 -21.33
CA ASP A 361 -6.05 4.26 -22.58
C ASP A 361 -4.60 3.81 -22.36
N LEU A 362 -3.88 3.59 -23.45
CA LEU A 362 -2.43 3.37 -23.41
C LEU A 362 -1.70 4.70 -23.21
N MET A 363 -0.49 4.62 -22.64
CA MET A 363 0.41 5.77 -22.58
C MET A 363 0.80 6.25 -23.98
N PRO A 364 0.99 7.57 -24.16
CA PRO A 364 1.41 8.14 -25.44
C PRO A 364 2.84 7.72 -25.81
N ALA A 365 3.12 7.67 -27.11
CA ALA A 365 4.43 7.25 -27.63
C ALA A 365 5.59 8.17 -27.21
N SER A 366 5.30 9.39 -26.76
CA SER A 366 6.27 10.35 -26.22
C SER A 366 6.94 9.85 -24.94
N ILE A 367 6.29 8.99 -24.17
CA ILE A 367 6.79 8.50 -22.88
C ILE A 367 7.13 7.01 -22.99
N GLY A 368 8.42 6.69 -23.00
CA GLY A 368 8.90 5.30 -23.11
C GLY A 368 8.45 4.54 -24.37
N GLY A 369 8.06 5.23 -25.44
CA GLY A 369 7.54 4.60 -26.66
C GLY A 369 6.04 4.24 -26.60
N GLY A 370 5.36 4.54 -25.49
CA GLY A 370 3.92 4.32 -25.31
C GLY A 370 3.52 2.88 -25.07
N GLY A 371 2.24 2.66 -24.75
CA GLY A 371 1.69 1.33 -24.48
C GLY A 371 1.20 1.14 -23.04
N ASN A 372 1.20 -0.11 -22.57
CA ASN A 372 0.72 -0.44 -21.23
C ASN A 372 1.82 -0.14 -20.18
N PRO A 373 1.65 0.84 -19.27
CA PRO A 373 2.63 1.11 -18.21
C PRO A 373 2.88 -0.09 -17.31
N MET A 374 1.91 -1.00 -17.15
CA MET A 374 2.06 -2.17 -16.29
C MET A 374 2.79 -3.34 -16.97
N ASP A 375 3.12 -3.23 -18.26
CA ASP A 375 3.88 -4.26 -18.95
C ASP A 375 5.38 -4.14 -18.63
N ALA A 376 5.90 -5.12 -17.90
CA ALA A 376 7.34 -5.22 -17.58
C ALA A 376 8.24 -5.34 -18.82
N SER A 377 7.69 -5.81 -19.95
CA SER A 377 8.36 -5.86 -21.25
C SER A 377 7.96 -4.73 -22.21
N GLY A 378 7.04 -3.88 -21.77
CA GLY A 378 6.41 -2.84 -22.58
C GLY A 378 7.20 -1.52 -22.58
N PRO A 379 6.53 -0.35 -22.43
CA PRO A 379 7.17 0.93 -22.65
C PRO A 379 8.49 1.04 -21.88
N SER A 380 9.52 1.53 -22.56
CA SER A 380 10.89 1.76 -22.08
C SER A 380 10.94 2.94 -21.12
N LEU A 381 10.20 2.83 -20.01
CA LEU A 381 10.19 3.79 -18.93
C LEU A 381 11.51 3.73 -18.17
N LEU A 382 12.02 4.90 -17.84
CA LEU A 382 13.24 5.08 -17.08
C LEU A 382 12.88 5.68 -15.72
N VAL A 383 13.51 5.22 -14.65
CA VAL A 383 13.39 5.85 -13.33
C VAL A 383 14.59 6.75 -13.10
N ASP A 384 14.31 7.98 -12.72
CA ASP A 384 15.33 8.95 -12.35
C ASP A 384 16.02 8.52 -11.05
N TYR A 385 17.36 8.48 -11.05
CA TYR A 385 18.10 7.93 -9.91
C TYR A 385 18.12 8.87 -8.68
N GLU A 386 17.91 10.17 -8.87
CA GLU A 386 17.95 11.18 -7.80
C GLU A 386 16.59 11.31 -7.14
N THR A 387 15.56 11.53 -7.94
CA THR A 387 14.18 11.73 -7.48
C THR A 387 13.45 10.43 -7.22
N ARG A 388 13.93 9.32 -7.81
CA ARG A 388 13.26 8.02 -7.81
C ARG A 388 11.87 8.06 -8.42
N VAL A 389 11.55 9.04 -9.26
CA VAL A 389 10.28 9.11 -10.02
C VAL A 389 10.51 8.63 -11.46
N VAL A 390 9.47 8.10 -12.11
CA VAL A 390 9.55 7.70 -13.52
C VAL A 390 9.64 8.93 -14.42
N GLN A 391 10.60 8.91 -15.34
CA GLN A 391 10.86 9.99 -16.27
C GLN A 391 9.70 10.21 -17.24
N GLY A 392 9.26 11.46 -17.36
CA GLY A 392 8.09 11.86 -18.12
C GLY A 392 6.77 11.65 -17.40
N LEU A 393 6.81 11.30 -16.11
CA LEU A 393 5.66 11.17 -15.21
C LEU A 393 5.88 11.94 -13.90
N GLU A 394 6.87 12.82 -13.83
CA GLU A 394 7.10 13.72 -12.70
C GLU A 394 6.04 14.82 -12.64
N GLU A 395 5.89 15.46 -11.47
CA GLU A 395 5.04 16.64 -11.28
C GLU A 395 3.53 16.41 -11.50
N GLY A 396 3.05 15.16 -11.41
CA GLY A 396 1.61 14.93 -11.33
C GLY A 396 0.98 15.57 -10.08
N ASP A 397 -0.28 15.97 -10.19
CA ASP A 397 -0.96 16.84 -9.21
C ASP A 397 -1.05 16.24 -7.80
N ARG A 398 -0.97 14.90 -7.66
CA ARG A 398 -1.27 14.16 -6.43
C ARG A 398 -0.02 13.69 -5.69
N ARG A 399 0.92 14.61 -5.42
CA ARG A 399 2.20 14.26 -4.78
C ARG A 399 2.02 13.89 -3.31
N SER A 400 2.66 12.81 -2.90
CA SER A 400 2.73 12.35 -1.50
C SER A 400 1.39 11.99 -0.84
N GLU A 401 0.30 11.84 -1.61
CA GLU A 401 -0.99 11.38 -1.06
C GLU A 401 -0.96 9.92 -0.58
N ASP A 402 -0.02 9.13 -1.09
CA ASP A 402 0.28 7.75 -0.69
C ASP A 402 1.46 7.63 0.29
N LEU A 403 2.08 8.73 0.71
CA LEU A 403 3.23 8.70 1.61
C LEU A 403 2.79 8.43 3.06
N VAL A 404 3.29 7.35 3.66
CA VAL A 404 3.01 7.04 5.07
C VAL A 404 4.14 7.44 5.99
N LEU A 405 5.38 7.16 5.59
CA LEU A 405 6.56 7.47 6.39
C LEU A 405 7.73 7.85 5.48
N SER A 406 8.43 8.93 5.79
CA SER A 406 9.65 9.36 5.10
C SER A 406 10.90 9.00 5.89
N ASN A 407 12.07 9.10 5.23
CA ASN A 407 13.38 8.72 5.77
C ASN A 407 13.48 7.24 6.18
N VAL A 408 12.72 6.38 5.52
CA VAL A 408 12.75 4.94 5.70
C VAL A 408 13.99 4.38 5.01
N ARG A 409 14.77 3.59 5.74
CA ARG A 409 16.00 2.94 5.26
C ARG A 409 15.75 1.52 4.80
N SER A 410 14.79 0.82 5.42
CA SER A 410 14.42 -0.54 5.02
C SER A 410 12.97 -0.85 5.37
N PHE A 411 12.35 -1.70 4.56
CA PHE A 411 11.02 -2.27 4.73
C PHE A 411 11.14 -3.76 4.38
N ASP A 412 11.10 -4.61 5.40
CA ASP A 412 11.45 -6.03 5.31
C ASP A 412 10.27 -6.89 5.79
N ILE A 413 9.87 -7.90 5.00
CA ILE A 413 8.72 -8.76 5.24
C ILE A 413 9.14 -10.22 5.26
N LYS A 414 9.09 -10.84 6.43
CA LYS A 414 9.44 -12.26 6.58
C LYS A 414 8.22 -13.09 6.89
N VAL A 415 8.18 -14.30 6.34
CA VAL A 415 7.10 -15.27 6.57
C VAL A 415 7.49 -16.26 7.65
N PHE A 416 6.56 -16.68 8.49
CA PHE A 416 6.84 -17.70 9.50
C PHE A 416 6.93 -19.09 8.86
N ASP A 417 8.07 -19.75 9.03
CA ASP A 417 8.28 -21.13 8.62
C ASP A 417 8.10 -22.06 9.82
N ASP A 418 6.97 -22.77 9.83
CA ASP A 418 6.60 -23.73 10.87
C ASP A 418 7.66 -24.86 11.05
N LEU A 419 8.45 -25.19 10.00
CA LEU A 419 9.52 -26.21 10.09
C LEU A 419 10.73 -25.71 10.86
N LYS A 420 11.07 -24.43 10.70
CA LYS A 420 12.17 -23.81 11.43
C LYS A 420 11.76 -23.23 12.79
N GLY A 421 10.48 -22.92 12.95
CA GLY A 421 9.98 -22.16 14.09
C GLY A 421 10.52 -20.72 14.12
N ASP A 422 10.84 -20.15 12.96
CA ASP A 422 11.36 -18.78 12.84
C ASP A 422 10.83 -18.10 11.56
N PHE A 423 10.95 -16.78 11.51
CA PHE A 423 10.61 -15.95 10.36
C PHE A 423 11.75 -15.94 9.35
N VAL A 424 11.45 -16.29 8.10
CA VAL A 424 12.41 -16.44 7.01
C VAL A 424 12.01 -15.61 5.79
N ASP A 425 13.03 -15.29 4.99
CA ASP A 425 12.90 -14.62 3.69
C ASP A 425 12.31 -15.59 2.67
N ILE A 426 11.50 -15.08 1.75
CA ILE A 426 10.98 -15.91 0.65
C ILE A 426 12.13 -16.14 -0.34
N GLY A 427 12.51 -17.40 -0.60
CA GLY A 427 13.41 -17.75 -1.69
C GLY A 427 14.87 -18.11 -1.35
N ARG A 428 15.33 -17.93 -0.10
CA ARG A 428 16.74 -18.19 0.28
C ARG A 428 17.11 -19.68 0.29
N PHE A 429 18.16 -20.07 -0.44
CA PHE A 429 18.51 -21.48 -0.72
C PHE A 429 19.32 -22.22 0.37
N ALA A 430 20.01 -21.51 1.28
CA ALA A 430 21.10 -22.12 2.05
C ALA A 430 20.71 -22.80 3.38
N ASP A 431 19.62 -22.40 4.04
CA ASP A 431 19.38 -22.78 5.45
C ASP A 431 17.97 -23.34 5.74
N GLY A 432 17.30 -23.90 4.73
CA GLY A 432 15.90 -24.35 4.78
C GLY A 432 14.97 -23.30 4.17
N ARG A 433 14.10 -23.72 3.27
CA ARG A 433 13.30 -22.81 2.44
C ARG A 433 11.88 -22.81 2.97
N PHE A 434 11.25 -21.63 3.01
CA PHE A 434 9.78 -21.60 2.90
C PHE A 434 9.44 -22.22 1.54
N GLY A 435 8.96 -23.47 1.56
CA GLY A 435 8.66 -24.27 0.38
C GLY A 435 9.87 -24.92 -0.31
N THR A 436 10.43 -26.01 0.20
CA THR A 436 10.96 -27.07 -0.68
C THR A 436 10.79 -28.46 -0.11
N ASN A 437 10.33 -29.38 -0.95
CA ASN A 437 10.67 -30.79 -0.81
C ASN A 437 12.10 -31.02 -1.30
N SER A 438 12.90 -31.72 -0.50
CA SER A 438 14.35 -31.90 -0.62
C SER A 438 14.83 -32.80 -1.77
N GLY A 439 14.11 -32.91 -2.90
CA GLY A 439 14.36 -34.00 -3.87
C GLY A 439 14.25 -33.71 -5.36
N SER A 440 13.59 -32.64 -5.82
CA SER A 440 13.46 -32.37 -7.26
C SER A 440 13.28 -30.89 -7.53
N ASN A 441 13.63 -30.46 -8.75
CA ASN A 441 13.67 -29.08 -9.28
C ASN A 441 12.31 -28.34 -9.32
N ILE A 442 11.38 -28.63 -8.41
CA ILE A 442 10.11 -27.92 -8.33
C ILE A 442 10.27 -26.93 -7.18
N ASP A 443 10.53 -25.66 -7.51
CA ASP A 443 10.43 -24.55 -6.56
C ASP A 443 8.92 -24.34 -6.29
N PRO A 444 8.35 -24.77 -5.15
CA PRO A 444 6.94 -24.53 -4.80
C PRO A 444 6.75 -23.06 -4.39
N LYS A 445 7.49 -22.14 -5.00
CA LYS A 445 7.57 -20.72 -4.69
C LYS A 445 6.75 -19.88 -5.67
N GLN A 446 6.24 -20.48 -6.75
CA GLN A 446 5.80 -19.64 -7.84
C GLN A 446 4.86 -20.34 -8.80
N ASN A 447 3.85 -19.60 -9.23
CA ASN A 447 3.38 -19.76 -10.59
C ASN A 447 4.45 -19.17 -11.53
N THR A 448 5.16 -20.01 -12.28
CA THR A 448 6.21 -19.53 -13.19
C THR A 448 5.70 -18.62 -14.33
N VAL A 449 4.38 -18.54 -14.51
CA VAL A 449 3.69 -17.80 -15.57
C VAL A 449 3.20 -16.42 -15.12
N HIS A 450 3.03 -16.21 -13.81
CA HIS A 450 2.35 -15.03 -13.25
C HIS A 450 3.08 -14.53 -11.98
N GLY A 451 3.12 -13.22 -11.73
CA GLY A 451 3.89 -12.62 -10.61
C GLY A 451 5.11 -11.81 -11.06
N ASN A 452 6.15 -11.72 -10.22
CA ASN A 452 7.37 -10.97 -10.53
C ASN A 452 8.26 -11.74 -11.52
N ALA A 453 8.63 -11.10 -12.64
CA ALA A 453 9.41 -11.73 -13.72
C ALA A 453 10.93 -11.79 -13.45
N THR A 454 11.45 -10.98 -12.52
CA THR A 454 12.88 -10.79 -12.26
C THR A 454 13.41 -11.79 -11.23
N TYR A 455 12.97 -11.66 -9.97
CA TYR A 455 13.55 -12.40 -8.84
C TYR A 455 12.70 -13.58 -8.38
N LYS A 456 11.40 -13.58 -8.70
CA LYS A 456 10.50 -14.73 -8.52
C LYS A 456 10.31 -15.22 -7.07
N ASN A 457 10.81 -14.47 -6.09
CA ASN A 457 10.67 -14.74 -4.66
C ASN A 457 9.35 -14.16 -4.16
N VAL A 458 8.26 -14.89 -4.38
CA VAL A 458 6.90 -14.39 -4.18
C VAL A 458 6.06 -15.38 -3.38
N PHE A 459 5.23 -14.89 -2.47
CA PHE A 459 4.09 -15.62 -1.95
C PHE A 459 2.81 -14.99 -2.51
N ASP A 460 1.94 -15.80 -3.13
CA ASP A 460 0.71 -15.30 -3.74
C ASP A 460 -0.43 -16.31 -3.52
N THR A 461 -1.63 -15.80 -3.30
CA THR A 461 -2.87 -16.58 -3.29
C THR A 461 -3.59 -16.42 -4.63
N TRP A 462 -4.03 -17.53 -5.21
CA TRP A 462 -4.48 -17.56 -6.60
C TRP A 462 -5.93 -17.97 -6.70
N HIS A 463 -6.62 -17.44 -7.71
CA HIS A 463 -7.89 -17.99 -8.16
C HIS A 463 -7.70 -19.39 -8.78
N PRO A 464 -8.62 -20.36 -8.57
CA PRO A 464 -8.53 -21.74 -9.08
C PRO A 464 -8.57 -21.90 -10.61
N ASN A 465 -8.70 -20.79 -11.35
CA ASN A 465 -8.75 -20.75 -12.82
C ASN A 465 -7.46 -20.15 -13.41
N ILE A 466 -6.44 -19.90 -12.58
CA ILE A 466 -5.13 -19.53 -13.07
C ILE A 466 -4.44 -20.76 -13.66
N SER A 467 -3.76 -20.60 -14.80
CA SER A 467 -2.79 -21.60 -15.26
C SER A 467 -1.56 -21.55 -14.37
N VAL A 468 -1.14 -22.68 -13.81
CA VAL A 468 0.11 -22.80 -13.02
C VAL A 468 1.30 -23.29 -13.87
N GLY A 469 1.12 -23.36 -15.19
CA GLY A 469 2.16 -23.79 -16.13
C GLY A 469 2.37 -25.31 -16.08
N SER A 470 3.63 -25.75 -16.10
CA SER A 470 3.98 -27.17 -15.92
C SER A 470 4.02 -27.62 -14.47
N ASP A 471 3.76 -26.70 -13.53
CA ASP A 471 3.73 -27.01 -12.11
C ASP A 471 2.33 -27.51 -11.75
N VAL A 472 2.23 -28.79 -11.43
CA VAL A 472 0.94 -29.50 -11.29
C VAL A 472 0.32 -29.25 -9.91
N ASP A 473 1.13 -28.80 -8.96
CA ASP A 473 0.71 -28.42 -7.62
C ASP A 473 0.90 -26.92 -7.43
N PRO A 474 -0.13 -26.14 -7.03
CA PRO A 474 0.10 -24.76 -6.65
C PRO A 474 1.13 -24.72 -5.50
N PRO A 475 1.85 -23.61 -5.34
CA PRO A 475 2.83 -23.42 -4.26
C PRO A 475 2.13 -23.50 -2.90
N TYR A 476 1.94 -24.70 -2.36
CA TYR A 476 1.46 -24.86 -1.00
C TYR A 476 2.62 -24.47 -0.06
N PRO A 477 2.34 -23.83 1.08
CA PRO A 477 3.22 -23.93 2.23
C PRO A 477 3.26 -25.42 2.63
N LEU A 478 4.15 -26.17 1.99
CA LEU A 478 4.38 -27.57 2.29
C LEU A 478 5.12 -27.60 3.63
N LEU A 479 4.48 -28.13 4.65
CA LEU A 479 5.25 -28.81 5.67
C LEU A 479 5.90 -30.03 5.03
N ALA A 480 7.21 -30.15 5.19
CA ALA A 480 7.85 -31.45 5.22
C ALA A 480 7.33 -32.17 6.48
N ASP A 481 6.72 -33.34 6.32
CA ASP A 481 6.57 -34.23 7.47
C ASP A 481 7.98 -34.64 7.90
N ASN A 482 8.27 -34.49 9.19
CA ASN A 482 9.59 -34.68 9.78
C ASN A 482 9.92 -36.17 10.00
N THR A 483 9.40 -37.10 9.19
CA THR A 483 9.81 -38.50 9.28
C THR A 483 11.11 -38.70 8.49
N PRO A 484 12.27 -38.91 9.16
CA PRO A 484 13.53 -39.09 8.48
C PRO A 484 13.64 -40.55 8.04
N ALA A 485 12.90 -40.96 7.00
CA ALA A 485 13.13 -42.17 6.20
C ALA A 485 11.97 -42.43 5.24
N ALA A 486 11.87 -41.67 4.15
CA ALA A 486 11.40 -42.17 2.85
C ALA A 486 11.50 -41.01 1.86
N ASP A 487 12.21 -41.20 0.76
CA ASP A 487 11.84 -40.47 -0.45
C ASP A 487 10.33 -40.71 -0.67
N PRO A 488 9.49 -39.67 -0.78
CA PRO A 488 8.07 -39.88 -1.03
C PRO A 488 7.93 -40.42 -2.46
N LEU A 489 7.89 -41.75 -2.55
CA LEU A 489 7.38 -42.46 -3.71
C LEU A 489 5.86 -42.31 -3.69
N TYR A 490 5.31 -41.64 -4.70
CA TYR A 490 3.87 -41.62 -4.95
C TYR A 490 3.34 -43.05 -5.07
N ASP A 491 2.41 -43.44 -4.20
CA ASP A 491 1.58 -44.63 -4.37
C ASP A 491 0.16 -44.18 -4.74
N LEU A 492 -0.23 -44.45 -6.00
CA LEU A 492 -1.54 -44.10 -6.56
C LEU A 492 -2.70 -44.94 -6.00
N ASP A 493 -2.43 -45.97 -5.19
CA ASP A 493 -3.47 -46.93 -4.77
C ASP A 493 -3.94 -46.77 -3.32
N ASN A 494 -3.24 -46.02 -2.46
CA ASN A 494 -3.64 -45.79 -1.07
C ASN A 494 -3.37 -44.34 -0.65
N GLN A 495 -4.44 -43.56 -0.47
CA GLN A 495 -4.46 -42.20 0.08
C GLN A 495 -3.98 -42.12 1.55
N THR A 496 -2.76 -42.56 1.86
CA THR A 496 -2.15 -42.35 3.18
C THR A 496 -0.65 -42.12 3.07
N THR A 497 -0.29 -40.86 2.86
CA THR A 497 0.64 -40.03 3.65
C THR A 497 0.62 -38.68 2.96
N GLU A 498 -0.42 -37.90 3.27
CA GLU A 498 -0.66 -36.60 2.66
C GLU A 498 0.29 -35.56 3.26
N HIS A 499 0.99 -34.80 2.42
CA HIS A 499 1.42 -33.47 2.82
C HIS A 499 0.15 -32.69 3.17
N ILE A 500 -0.06 -32.42 4.46
CA ILE A 500 -1.22 -31.64 4.91
C ILE A 500 -0.95 -30.18 4.53
N PRO A 501 -1.65 -29.60 3.54
CA PRO A 501 -1.44 -28.22 3.16
C PRO A 501 -1.82 -27.32 4.34
N LYS A 502 -0.88 -26.50 4.82
CA LYS A 502 -1.13 -25.58 5.94
C LYS A 502 -1.16 -24.13 5.47
N PRO A 503 -2.09 -23.31 5.99
CA PRO A 503 -2.10 -21.89 5.69
C PRO A 503 -0.89 -21.19 6.31
N LEU A 504 -0.41 -20.12 5.68
CA LEU A 504 0.61 -19.24 6.25
C LEU A 504 0.14 -18.72 7.61
N SER A 505 0.98 -18.88 8.64
CA SER A 505 0.56 -18.70 10.04
C SER A 505 0.81 -17.31 10.60
N ALA A 506 1.90 -16.67 10.19
CA ALA A 506 2.28 -15.33 10.64
C ALA A 506 3.27 -14.67 9.67
N ILE A 507 3.36 -13.34 9.75
CA ILE A 507 4.39 -12.53 9.10
C ILE A 507 5.05 -11.59 10.12
N ARG A 508 6.29 -11.21 9.82
CA ARG A 508 7.05 -10.19 10.54
C ARG A 508 7.38 -9.07 9.57
N ILE A 509 6.94 -7.85 9.89
CA ILE A 509 7.26 -6.64 9.14
C ILE A 509 8.25 -5.81 9.98
N VAL A 510 9.39 -5.47 9.40
CA VAL A 510 10.43 -4.64 10.02
C VAL A 510 10.61 -3.36 9.21
N VAL A 511 10.39 -2.21 9.84
CA VAL A 511 10.62 -0.90 9.22
C VAL A 511 11.75 -0.22 9.97
N ARG A 512 12.83 0.12 9.26
CA ARG A 512 13.92 0.93 9.82
C ARG A 512 13.86 2.32 9.22
N TYR A 513 13.89 3.37 10.03
CA TYR A 513 13.79 4.75 9.57
C TYR A 513 14.70 5.68 10.37
N GLU A 514 15.16 6.76 9.76
CA GLU A 514 16.00 7.76 10.40
C GLU A 514 15.13 8.88 10.99
N ASP A 515 15.35 9.18 12.26
CA ASP A 515 14.73 10.32 12.91
C ASP A 515 15.49 11.61 12.54
N PRO A 516 14.89 12.55 11.78
CA PRO A 516 15.58 13.77 11.35
C PRO A 516 15.90 14.74 12.50
N SER A 517 15.22 14.61 13.66
CA SER A 517 15.45 15.48 14.82
C SER A 517 16.63 15.02 15.69
N SER A 518 16.90 13.71 15.71
CA SER A 518 17.97 13.12 16.51
C SER A 518 19.12 12.54 15.70
N GLY A 519 18.93 12.33 14.38
CA GLY A 519 19.87 11.65 13.50
C GLY A 519 20.04 10.17 13.82
N GLN A 520 19.15 9.58 14.63
CA GLN A 520 19.24 8.19 15.06
C GLN A 520 18.39 7.28 14.17
N LEU A 521 18.89 6.07 13.94
CA LEU A 521 18.13 5.00 13.33
C LEU A 521 17.14 4.42 14.34
N ARG A 522 15.87 4.35 13.96
CA ARG A 522 14.78 3.70 14.68
C ARG A 522 14.38 2.43 13.93
N GLN A 523 13.85 1.48 14.68
CA GLN A 523 13.31 0.24 14.13
C GLN A 523 11.96 -0.04 14.78
N MET A 524 10.96 -0.23 13.95
CA MET A 524 9.66 -0.77 14.30
C MET A 524 9.61 -2.23 13.85
N THR A 525 9.01 -3.09 14.67
CA THR A 525 8.77 -4.49 14.31
C THR A 525 7.34 -4.87 14.65
N LEU A 526 6.58 -5.30 13.64
CA LEU A 526 5.25 -5.85 13.79
C LEU A 526 5.29 -7.35 13.51
N ILE A 527 4.85 -8.15 14.46
CA ILE A 527 4.57 -9.58 14.24
C ILE A 527 3.06 -9.72 14.20
N HIS A 528 2.55 -10.15 13.05
CA HIS A 528 1.12 -10.31 12.82
C HIS A 528 0.75 -11.78 12.67
N SER A 529 -0.24 -12.24 13.44
CA SER A 529 -0.79 -13.57 13.25
C SER A 529 -1.76 -13.57 12.07
N LEU A 530 -1.55 -14.49 11.15
CA LEU A 530 -2.39 -14.67 9.97
C LEU A 530 -3.41 -15.80 10.15
N ARG A 531 -3.43 -16.45 11.33
CA ARG A 531 -4.51 -17.35 11.73
C ARG A 531 -5.58 -16.54 12.43
N ASN A 532 -6.83 -16.78 12.07
CA ASN A 532 -7.94 -16.06 12.66
C ASN A 532 -8.03 -16.39 14.16
N LYS A 533 -8.31 -15.40 15.03
CA LYS A 533 -8.41 -15.64 16.50
C LYS A 533 -9.50 -16.65 16.85
N SER A 534 -10.52 -16.80 16.00
CA SER A 534 -11.60 -17.78 16.14
C SER A 534 -11.18 -19.23 15.88
N SER A 535 -10.07 -19.48 15.18
CA SER A 535 -9.60 -20.84 14.87
C SER A 535 -8.69 -21.45 15.94
N ILE A 536 -8.54 -20.82 17.11
CA ILE A 536 -7.79 -21.37 18.25
C ILE A 536 -8.69 -22.31 19.08
N ALA A 537 -9.98 -22.41 18.76
CA ALA A 537 -10.97 -23.22 19.46
C ALA A 537 -11.41 -24.52 18.74
N GLU A 538 -10.88 -24.81 17.54
CA GLU A 538 -11.03 -26.10 16.84
C GLU A 538 -9.66 -26.78 16.70
#